data_AF-M5R8T7-F1
#
_entry.id   AF-M5R8T7-F1
#
_cell.length_a   1.000
_cell.length_b   1.000
_cell.length_c   1.000
_cell.angle_alpha   90.00
_cell.angle_beta   90.00
_cell.angle_gamma   90.00
#
_symmetry.space_group_name_H-M   'P 1'
#
loop_
_entity.id
_entity.type
_entity.pdbx_description
1 polymer ?
#
loop_
_entity_poly.entity_id
_entity_poly.type
_entity_poly.pdbx_seq_one_letter_code
_entity_poly.pdbx_strand_id
1 'polypeptide(L)'
;MPNKEFLETYPLYRKLEMMVPSSVDEIPSPAINGICGKCGSLQTFRQTNDWYELSAYRNSPTHGQVVRAEYICHSCKSFLWTFYLRFGDDCDSVTKVGQWPAWSIAVDAGLAKILGQHASNYRKGLVCESQSYGIGAFAYYRRIVEQLIDRLLDEIEDLIPEADKQTYVTALAATKKTIVAQEKIALVKDLLPPILRPDGMNPLSLLHTTLSEGLHGQSDEQCLNKAEHIRNVLVFLVNQVMQAKESANTFTASMRKLLDRKSNSNS
;
A
#
# COMPACT_ATOMS: atom_id res chain seq x y z
N MET A 1 22.26 -1.82 -0.04
CA MET A 1 22.59 -0.37 0.06
C MET A 1 21.29 0.41 0.10
N PRO A 2 21.16 1.53 0.86
CA PRO A 2 19.95 2.35 0.81
C PRO A 2 19.75 2.80 -0.63
N ASN A 3 18.87 2.07 -1.31
CA ASN A 3 18.64 2.21 -2.73
C ASN A 3 17.53 3.24 -2.93
N LYS A 4 17.27 3.54 -4.20
CA LYS A 4 16.17 4.41 -4.59
C LYS A 4 14.86 4.03 -3.90
N GLU A 5 14.50 2.76 -3.93
CA GLU A 5 13.28 2.22 -3.33
C GLU A 5 13.23 2.44 -1.81
N PHE A 6 14.34 2.22 -1.09
CA PHE A 6 14.41 2.44 0.35
C PHE A 6 14.06 3.89 0.73
N LEU A 7 14.63 4.86 0.02
CA LEU A 7 14.36 6.27 0.28
C LEU A 7 12.92 6.65 -0.07
N GLU A 8 12.42 6.18 -1.22
CA GLU A 8 11.10 6.50 -1.75
C GLU A 8 9.94 5.86 -0.98
N THR A 9 10.03 4.56 -0.67
CA THR A 9 8.88 3.72 -0.30
C THR A 9 9.02 3.06 1.08
N TYR A 10 10.22 2.99 1.67
CA TYR A 10 10.40 2.29 2.94
C TYR A 10 9.82 3.07 4.15
N PRO A 11 9.21 2.43 5.15
CA PRO A 11 8.65 3.13 6.31
C PRO A 11 9.69 3.77 7.24
N LEU A 12 9.27 4.73 8.08
CA LEU A 12 10.10 5.20 9.19
C LEU A 12 10.12 4.16 10.30
N TYR A 13 11.25 4.08 11.00
CA TYR A 13 11.52 3.22 12.15
C TYR A 13 11.48 1.71 11.90
N ARG A 14 11.32 1.28 10.63
CA ARG A 14 11.46 -0.13 10.25
C ARG A 14 12.94 -0.44 9.98
N LYS A 15 13.42 -1.57 10.48
CA LYS A 15 14.80 -2.04 10.24
C LYS A 15 14.84 -2.78 8.90
N LEU A 16 15.64 -2.26 7.96
CA LEU A 16 15.98 -3.00 6.74
C LEU A 16 17.30 -3.72 6.96
N GLU A 17 17.26 -5.05 7.06
CA GLU A 17 18.46 -5.88 7.13
C GLU A 17 19.18 -5.88 5.78
N MET A 18 20.38 -5.32 5.74
CA MET A 18 21.26 -5.26 4.59
C MET A 18 22.64 -4.75 4.96
N MET A 19 23.68 -5.30 4.34
CA MET A 19 25.05 -4.80 4.51
C MET A 19 25.17 -3.34 4.05
N VAL A 20 25.62 -2.46 4.93
CA VAL A 20 25.96 -1.06 4.64
C VAL A 20 27.47 -0.87 4.52
N PRO A 21 27.97 0.12 3.76
CA PRO A 21 29.40 0.41 3.68
C PRO A 21 29.93 0.79 5.06
N SER A 22 31.19 0.51 5.33
CA SER A 22 31.80 0.77 6.64
C SER A 22 32.06 2.26 6.87
N SER A 23 32.15 3.07 5.80
CA SER A 23 32.33 4.52 5.87
C SER A 23 31.18 5.29 5.20
N VAL A 24 30.88 6.46 5.73
CA VAL A 24 29.75 7.28 5.26
C VAL A 24 29.94 7.82 3.84
N ASP A 25 31.17 8.01 3.38
CA ASP A 25 31.49 8.50 2.03
C ASP A 25 31.34 7.46 0.92
N GLU A 26 31.24 6.18 1.28
CA GLU A 26 30.96 5.08 0.35
C GLU A 26 29.44 4.87 0.13
N ILE A 27 28.59 5.60 0.86
CA ILE A 27 27.14 5.49 0.72
C ILE A 27 26.72 6.08 -0.65
N PRO A 28 25.99 5.33 -1.49
CA PRO A 28 25.53 5.83 -2.76
C PRO A 28 24.45 6.91 -2.59
N SER A 29 24.46 7.89 -3.49
CA SER A 29 23.46 8.98 -3.56
C SER A 29 22.56 8.82 -4.79
N PRO A 30 21.64 7.83 -4.82
CA PRO A 30 20.77 7.62 -5.97
C PRO A 30 19.84 8.81 -6.17
N ALA A 31 19.52 9.15 -7.42
CA ALA A 31 18.39 10.03 -7.70
C ALA A 31 17.08 9.31 -7.35
N ILE A 32 16.15 10.05 -6.73
CA ILE A 32 14.85 9.54 -6.31
C ILE A 32 13.71 10.27 -7.04
N ASN A 33 12.52 9.72 -7.01
CA ASN A 33 11.30 10.26 -7.59
C ASN A 33 10.25 10.44 -6.50
N GLY A 34 9.53 11.55 -6.55
CA GLY A 34 8.47 11.85 -5.61
C GLY A 34 7.55 12.96 -6.10
N ILE A 35 6.41 13.14 -5.43
CA ILE A 35 5.54 14.28 -5.72
C ILE A 35 6.19 15.55 -5.14
N CYS A 36 6.43 16.53 -5.98
CA CYS A 36 6.92 17.84 -5.54
C CYS A 36 5.75 18.69 -5.04
N GLY A 37 5.81 19.14 -3.77
CA GLY A 37 4.78 19.99 -3.18
C GLY A 37 4.68 21.39 -3.80
N LYS A 38 5.64 21.79 -4.64
CA LYS A 38 5.61 23.03 -5.41
C LYS A 38 5.15 22.82 -6.87
N CYS A 39 5.63 21.76 -7.53
CA CYS A 39 5.23 21.46 -8.91
C CYS A 39 3.86 20.77 -9.01
N GLY A 40 3.39 20.13 -7.92
CA GLY A 40 2.14 19.35 -7.91
C GLY A 40 2.18 18.09 -8.77
N SER A 41 3.36 17.61 -9.15
CA SER A 41 3.55 16.48 -10.06
C SER A 41 4.72 15.60 -9.63
N LEU A 42 4.80 14.40 -10.20
CA LEU A 42 5.94 13.50 -10.02
C LEU A 42 7.20 14.13 -10.63
N GLN A 43 8.25 14.24 -9.83
CA GLN A 43 9.52 14.86 -10.20
C GLN A 43 10.68 13.99 -9.74
N THR A 44 11.83 14.16 -10.40
CA THR A 44 13.10 13.61 -9.93
C THR A 44 13.75 14.57 -8.93
N PHE A 45 14.34 14.02 -7.89
CA PHE A 45 15.09 14.72 -6.85
C PHE A 45 16.53 14.23 -6.84
N ARG A 46 17.47 15.14 -6.58
CA ARG A 46 18.91 14.82 -6.46
C ARG A 46 19.42 15.27 -5.11
N GLN A 47 20.32 14.48 -4.53
CA GLN A 47 20.95 14.80 -3.28
C GLN A 47 21.78 16.09 -3.42
N THR A 48 21.72 16.97 -2.42
CA THR A 48 22.44 18.26 -2.39
C THR A 48 23.51 18.32 -1.32
N ASN A 49 23.37 17.56 -0.24
CA ASN A 49 24.35 17.50 0.84
C ASN A 49 25.23 16.25 0.73
N ASP A 50 26.38 16.28 1.40
CA ASP A 50 27.23 15.11 1.57
C ASP A 50 26.76 14.24 2.74
N TRP A 51 26.95 12.91 2.65
CA TRP A 51 26.61 11.98 3.74
C TRP A 51 27.36 12.25 5.05
N TYR A 52 28.55 12.82 4.96
CA TYR A 52 29.42 13.16 6.08
C TYR A 52 29.23 14.59 6.60
N GLU A 53 28.18 15.31 6.17
CA GLU A 53 27.91 16.68 6.61
C GLU A 53 27.81 16.82 8.14
N LEU A 54 27.28 15.79 8.82
CA LEU A 54 27.14 15.75 10.28
C LEU A 54 28.28 14.98 10.97
N SER A 55 29.27 14.52 10.19
CA SER A 55 30.37 13.69 10.66
C SER A 55 31.62 14.52 10.93
N ALA A 56 32.48 14.06 11.84
CA ALA A 56 33.77 14.70 12.09
C ALA A 56 34.73 14.60 10.90
N TYR A 57 34.63 13.51 10.12
CA TYR A 57 35.50 13.23 8.99
C TYR A 57 34.70 12.67 7.81
N ARG A 58 35.24 12.85 6.60
CA ARG A 58 34.64 12.32 5.37
C ARG A 58 34.44 10.80 5.42
N ASN A 59 35.42 10.07 5.93
CA ASN A 59 35.41 8.62 6.03
C ASN A 59 34.96 8.12 7.42
N SER A 60 34.13 8.89 8.14
CA SER A 60 33.63 8.47 9.43
C SER A 60 32.93 7.10 9.33
N PRO A 61 33.14 6.21 10.32
CA PRO A 61 32.51 4.90 10.30
C PRO A 61 30.98 5.01 10.34
N THR A 62 30.25 4.14 9.67
CA THR A 62 28.76 4.14 9.67
C THR A 62 28.16 3.52 10.94
N HIS A 63 28.93 2.78 11.72
CA HIS A 63 28.52 2.08 12.95
C HIS A 63 27.68 2.95 13.88
N GLY A 64 26.37 2.67 13.96
CA GLY A 64 25.43 3.38 14.84
C GLY A 64 25.18 4.85 14.47
N GLN A 65 25.77 5.35 13.38
CA GLN A 65 25.67 6.76 13.00
C GLN A 65 24.29 7.11 12.48
N VAL A 66 23.92 8.37 12.72
CA VAL A 66 22.76 9.00 12.08
C VAL A 66 23.26 10.02 11.06
N VAL A 67 22.90 9.83 9.80
CA VAL A 67 23.24 10.74 8.70
C VAL A 67 22.01 11.45 8.17
N ARG A 68 22.21 12.64 7.59
CA ARG A 68 21.17 13.41 6.91
C ARG A 68 21.35 13.30 5.40
N ALA A 69 20.26 13.05 4.68
CA ALA A 69 20.22 13.14 3.22
C ALA A 69 19.21 14.21 2.80
N GLU A 70 19.67 15.24 2.11
CA GLU A 70 18.85 16.32 1.59
C GLU A 70 18.75 16.21 0.07
N TYR A 71 17.53 16.24 -0.44
CA TYR A 71 17.16 15.99 -1.82
C TYR A 71 16.34 17.14 -2.37
N ILE A 72 16.80 17.78 -3.44
CA ILE A 72 16.11 18.91 -4.06
C ILE A 72 15.41 18.50 -5.35
N CYS A 73 14.20 19.01 -5.54
CA CYS A 73 13.45 18.82 -6.78
C CYS A 73 14.27 19.32 -7.97
N HIS A 74 14.52 18.47 -8.96
CA HIS A 74 15.32 18.83 -10.12
C HIS A 74 14.65 19.90 -10.98
N SER A 75 13.31 19.93 -11.06
CA SER A 75 12.55 20.88 -11.87
C SER A 75 12.49 22.27 -11.23
N CYS A 76 11.89 22.41 -10.04
CA CYS A 76 11.67 23.73 -9.44
C CYS A 76 12.82 24.25 -8.57
N LYS A 77 13.78 23.39 -8.18
CA LYS A 77 14.92 23.74 -7.31
C LYS A 77 14.55 24.39 -5.97
N SER A 78 13.31 24.22 -5.51
CA SER A 78 12.78 24.97 -4.35
C SER A 78 12.09 24.09 -3.31
N PHE A 79 11.84 22.83 -3.62
CA PHE A 79 11.19 21.88 -2.71
C PHE A 79 12.20 20.81 -2.30
N LEU A 80 12.32 20.59 -1.00
CA LEU A 80 13.28 19.68 -0.39
C LEU A 80 12.58 18.46 0.19
N TRP A 81 13.21 17.32 0.01
CA TRP A 81 13.00 16.11 0.79
C TRP A 81 14.23 15.95 1.69
N THR A 82 14.02 15.64 2.96
CA THR A 82 15.07 15.44 3.95
C THR A 82 14.82 14.10 4.62
N PHE A 83 15.85 13.27 4.71
CA PHE A 83 15.81 11.99 5.41
C PHE A 83 16.88 11.97 6.49
N TYR A 84 16.57 11.29 7.60
CA TYR A 84 17.53 10.93 8.63
C TYR A 84 17.63 9.41 8.66
N LEU A 85 18.83 8.89 8.42
CA LEU A 85 19.10 7.46 8.36
C LEU A 85 19.99 7.05 9.54
N ARG A 86 19.54 6.08 10.34
CA ARG A 86 20.37 5.41 11.36
C ARG A 86 20.89 4.10 10.79
N PHE A 87 22.19 3.89 10.88
CA PHE A 87 22.82 2.61 10.56
C PHE A 87 22.92 1.72 11.79
N GLY A 88 22.82 0.41 11.59
CA GLY A 88 23.05 -0.59 12.64
C GLY A 88 24.46 -0.49 13.22
N ASP A 89 24.62 -0.90 14.47
CA ASP A 89 25.92 -0.86 15.14
C ASP A 89 26.94 -1.84 14.49
N ASP A 90 26.43 -2.93 13.90
CA ASP A 90 27.20 -3.94 13.19
C ASP A 90 27.23 -3.74 11.66
N CYS A 91 26.78 -2.59 11.16
CA CYS A 91 26.69 -2.31 9.71
C CYS A 91 25.85 -3.33 8.91
N ASP A 92 24.91 -3.98 9.59
CA ASP A 92 24.02 -5.03 9.08
C ASP A 92 22.65 -4.49 8.63
N SER A 93 22.39 -3.20 8.87
CA SER A 93 21.05 -2.65 8.73
C SER A 93 20.99 -1.13 8.60
N VAL A 94 19.85 -0.66 8.12
CA VAL A 94 19.53 0.77 8.02
C VAL A 94 18.07 1.01 8.37
N THR A 95 17.81 2.14 9.05
CA THR A 95 16.48 2.58 9.46
C THR A 95 16.30 4.06 9.16
N LYS A 96 15.19 4.44 8.53
CA LYS A 96 14.82 5.85 8.42
C LYS A 96 14.25 6.31 9.77
N VAL A 97 14.96 7.19 10.48
CA VAL A 97 14.56 7.72 11.78
C VAL A 97 13.92 9.11 11.72
N GLY A 98 13.81 9.67 10.52
CA GLY A 98 13.08 10.92 10.25
C GLY A 98 12.93 11.19 8.75
N GLN A 99 11.85 11.88 8.37
CA GLN A 99 11.60 12.29 6.98
C GLN A 99 10.75 13.58 6.92
N TRP A 100 11.13 14.48 6.01
CA TRP A 100 10.33 15.62 5.56
C TRP A 100 10.33 15.67 4.02
N PRO A 101 9.23 15.99 3.32
CA PRO A 101 7.86 16.11 3.81
C PRO A 101 7.44 14.83 4.54
N ALA A 102 6.54 14.99 5.51
CA ALA A 102 5.96 13.85 6.19
C ALA A 102 5.39 12.87 5.17
N TRP A 103 5.46 11.59 5.52
CA TRP A 103 4.97 10.51 4.68
C TRP A 103 3.52 10.76 4.24
N SER A 104 3.33 11.24 3.02
CA SER A 104 2.00 11.52 2.49
C SER A 104 1.54 10.29 1.74
N ILE A 105 0.74 9.45 2.40
CA ILE A 105 0.08 8.39 1.67
C ILE A 105 -1.13 9.02 0.98
N ALA A 106 -0.91 9.46 -0.25
CA ALA A 106 -2.01 9.72 -1.16
C ALA A 106 -2.80 8.41 -1.27
N VAL A 107 -4.01 8.41 -0.69
CA VAL A 107 -4.96 7.32 -0.88
C VAL A 107 -5.32 7.32 -2.36
N ASP A 108 -5.16 6.19 -3.04
CA ASP A 108 -5.59 6.04 -4.42
C ASP A 108 -7.04 6.55 -4.58
N ALA A 109 -7.33 7.28 -5.66
CA ALA A 109 -8.62 7.94 -5.82
C ALA A 109 -9.80 6.94 -5.88
N GLY A 110 -9.57 5.76 -6.47
CA GLY A 110 -10.54 4.67 -6.49
C GLY A 110 -10.74 4.08 -5.10
N LEU A 111 -9.63 3.83 -4.38
CA LEU A 111 -9.69 3.38 -3.00
C LEU A 111 -10.41 4.40 -2.10
N ALA A 112 -10.15 5.69 -2.23
CA ALA A 112 -10.83 6.73 -1.48
C ALA A 112 -12.36 6.73 -1.69
N LYS A 113 -12.81 6.45 -2.92
CA LYS A 113 -14.24 6.35 -3.28
C LYS A 113 -14.93 5.17 -2.60
N ILE A 114 -14.28 4.01 -2.53
CA ILE A 114 -14.84 2.82 -1.87
C ILE A 114 -14.75 2.94 -0.35
N LEU A 115 -13.62 3.44 0.17
CA LEU A 115 -13.44 3.70 1.60
C LEU A 115 -14.48 4.69 2.12
N GLY A 116 -14.86 5.72 1.34
CA GLY A 116 -15.84 6.72 1.75
C GLY A 116 -15.51 7.33 3.13
N GLN A 117 -16.44 7.22 4.08
CA GLN A 117 -16.26 7.68 5.46
C GLN A 117 -15.10 6.99 6.22
N HIS A 118 -14.69 5.80 5.77
CA HIS A 118 -13.61 4.99 6.36
C HIS A 118 -12.21 5.45 5.93
N ALA A 119 -12.11 6.41 5.00
CA ALA A 119 -10.83 6.98 4.56
C ALA A 119 -10.03 7.59 5.71
N SER A 120 -10.70 8.06 6.77
CA SER A 120 -10.04 8.56 7.99
C SER A 120 -9.27 7.46 8.73
N ASN A 121 -9.87 6.28 8.92
CA ASN A 121 -9.22 5.13 9.55
C ASN A 121 -8.08 4.60 8.66
N TYR A 122 -8.27 4.60 7.34
CA TYR A 122 -7.22 4.19 6.41
C TYR A 122 -5.99 5.09 6.54
N ARG A 123 -6.17 6.41 6.54
CA ARG A 123 -5.08 7.36 6.80
C ARG A 123 -4.41 7.12 8.15
N LYS A 124 -5.16 6.80 9.20
CA LYS A 124 -4.58 6.50 10.52
C LYS A 124 -3.76 5.21 10.50
N GLY A 125 -4.25 4.14 9.87
CA GLY A 125 -3.51 2.89 9.70
C GLY A 125 -2.20 3.10 8.94
N LEU A 126 -2.27 3.90 7.89
CA LEU A 126 -1.15 4.35 7.08
C LEU A 126 -0.12 5.18 7.87
N VAL A 127 -0.56 6.11 8.73
CA VAL A 127 0.33 6.83 9.63
C VAL A 127 0.99 5.86 10.61
N CYS A 128 0.21 4.99 11.27
CA CYS A 128 0.76 3.99 12.19
C CYS A 128 1.80 3.10 11.50
N GLU A 129 1.52 2.62 10.29
CA GLU A 129 2.46 1.82 9.52
C GLU A 129 3.72 2.61 9.16
N SER A 130 3.58 3.88 8.75
CA SER A 130 4.72 4.74 8.44
C SER A 130 5.62 5.01 9.63
N GLN A 131 5.10 4.94 10.86
CA GLN A 131 5.82 5.17 12.11
C GLN A 131 6.25 3.86 12.79
N SER A 132 6.08 2.71 12.12
CA SER A 132 6.29 1.38 12.71
C SER A 132 5.53 1.18 14.03
N TYR A 133 4.25 1.58 14.06
CA TYR A 133 3.27 1.22 15.08
C TYR A 133 2.35 0.13 14.52
N GLY A 134 2.87 -1.08 14.44
CA GLY A 134 2.23 -2.24 13.83
C GLY A 134 0.92 -2.65 14.50
N ILE A 135 0.83 -2.64 15.84
CA ILE A 135 -0.43 -2.95 16.54
C ILE A 135 -1.53 -1.95 16.16
N GLY A 136 -1.18 -0.67 16.11
CA GLY A 136 -2.10 0.40 15.70
C GLY A 136 -2.51 0.27 14.23
N ALA A 137 -1.54 0.03 13.34
CA ALA A 137 -1.78 -0.15 11.91
C ALA A 137 -2.71 -1.33 11.65
N PHE A 138 -2.43 -2.47 12.28
CA PHE A 138 -3.25 -3.67 12.19
C PHE A 138 -4.69 -3.41 12.69
N ALA A 139 -4.85 -2.75 13.84
CA ALA A 139 -6.16 -2.44 14.38
C ALA A 139 -6.99 -1.56 13.43
N TYR A 140 -6.39 -0.54 12.82
CA TYR A 140 -7.07 0.29 11.83
C TYR A 140 -7.45 -0.49 10.57
N TYR A 141 -6.54 -1.30 10.01
CA TYR A 141 -6.85 -2.08 8.81
C TYR A 141 -7.88 -3.17 9.06
N ARG A 142 -7.82 -3.86 10.20
CA ARG A 142 -8.86 -4.79 10.64
C ARG A 142 -10.22 -4.11 10.70
N ARG A 143 -10.30 -2.93 11.33
CA ARG A 143 -11.54 -2.16 11.41
C ARG A 143 -12.08 -1.79 10.04
N ILE A 144 -11.21 -1.45 9.09
CA ILE A 144 -11.58 -1.13 7.71
C ILE A 144 -12.12 -2.35 6.99
N VAL A 145 -11.46 -3.51 7.12
CA VAL A 145 -11.97 -4.76 6.54
C VAL A 145 -13.33 -5.11 7.12
N GLU A 146 -13.51 -5.03 8.44
CA GLU A 146 -14.79 -5.29 9.10
C GLU A 146 -15.93 -4.39 8.58
N GLN A 147 -15.62 -3.13 8.24
CA GLN A 147 -16.59 -2.16 7.77
C GLN A 147 -16.87 -2.24 6.27
N LEU A 148 -15.90 -2.71 5.48
CA LEU A 148 -16.01 -2.74 4.02
C LEU A 148 -16.38 -4.11 3.46
N ILE A 149 -16.22 -5.19 4.22
CA ILE A 149 -16.34 -6.55 3.69
C ILE A 149 -17.71 -6.79 3.05
N ASP A 150 -18.81 -6.32 3.65
CA ASP A 150 -20.15 -6.52 3.09
C ASP A 150 -20.27 -5.87 1.71
N ARG A 151 -19.89 -4.59 1.63
CA ARG A 151 -19.90 -3.85 0.37
C ARG A 151 -18.98 -4.49 -0.67
N LEU A 152 -17.79 -4.92 -0.27
CA LEU A 152 -16.83 -5.54 -1.18
C LEU A 152 -17.40 -6.85 -1.76
N LEU A 153 -18.03 -7.68 -0.93
CA LEU A 153 -18.64 -8.93 -1.38
C LEU A 153 -19.85 -8.68 -2.29
N ASP A 154 -20.71 -7.71 -1.97
CA ASP A 154 -21.81 -7.31 -2.86
C ASP A 154 -21.25 -6.82 -4.22
N GLU A 155 -20.14 -6.07 -4.24
CA GLU A 155 -19.55 -5.57 -5.49
C GLU A 155 -18.87 -6.68 -6.32
N ILE A 156 -18.45 -7.79 -5.70
CA ILE A 156 -17.86 -8.96 -6.36
C ILE A 156 -18.93 -9.81 -7.05
N GLU A 157 -20.19 -9.79 -6.60
CA GLU A 157 -21.30 -10.55 -7.19
C GLU A 157 -21.41 -10.34 -8.70
N ASP A 158 -21.25 -9.09 -9.16
CA ASP A 158 -21.30 -8.72 -10.58
C ASP A 158 -20.18 -9.35 -11.44
N LEU A 159 -19.12 -9.84 -10.80
CA LEU A 159 -17.95 -10.43 -11.45
C LEU A 159 -18.00 -11.97 -11.46
N ILE A 160 -19.00 -12.56 -10.83
CA ILE A 160 -19.16 -14.02 -10.77
C ILE A 160 -19.74 -14.52 -12.09
N PRO A 161 -19.16 -15.58 -12.71
CA PRO A 161 -19.73 -16.21 -13.88
C PRO A 161 -21.16 -16.70 -13.62
N GLU A 162 -22.05 -16.60 -14.61
CA GLU A 162 -23.46 -17.00 -14.47
C GLU A 162 -23.64 -18.46 -14.00
N ALA A 163 -22.70 -19.36 -14.34
CA ALA A 163 -22.70 -20.74 -13.88
C ALA A 163 -22.57 -20.88 -12.35
N ASP A 164 -21.83 -19.98 -11.69
CA ASP A 164 -21.52 -20.04 -10.26
C ASP A 164 -22.34 -19.02 -9.44
N LYS A 165 -23.11 -18.16 -10.12
CA LYS A 165 -23.79 -17.00 -9.53
C LYS A 165 -24.78 -17.40 -8.44
N GLN A 166 -25.59 -18.43 -8.67
CA GLN A 166 -26.57 -18.88 -7.67
C GLN A 166 -25.90 -19.38 -6.38
N THR A 167 -24.77 -20.07 -6.50
CA THR A 167 -23.96 -20.53 -5.37
C THR A 167 -23.40 -19.34 -4.60
N TYR A 168 -22.86 -18.35 -5.32
CA TYR A 168 -22.33 -17.13 -4.71
C TYR A 168 -23.40 -16.32 -3.98
N VAL A 169 -24.54 -16.06 -4.60
CA VAL A 169 -25.66 -15.32 -4.00
C VAL A 169 -26.16 -16.00 -2.71
N THR A 170 -26.21 -17.34 -2.71
CA THR A 170 -26.61 -18.11 -1.52
C THR A 170 -25.59 -17.95 -0.39
N ALA A 171 -24.30 -18.02 -0.70
CA ALA A 171 -23.23 -17.79 0.27
C ALA A 171 -23.21 -16.34 0.78
N LEU A 172 -23.40 -15.37 -0.10
CA LEU A 172 -23.50 -13.95 0.22
C LEU A 172 -24.69 -13.65 1.14
N ALA A 173 -25.84 -14.31 0.94
CA ALA A 173 -26.97 -14.20 1.87
C ALA A 173 -26.64 -14.78 3.26
N ALA A 174 -25.81 -15.83 3.33
CA ALA A 174 -25.36 -16.39 4.60
C ALA A 174 -24.40 -15.47 5.35
N THR A 175 -23.54 -14.71 4.66
CA THR A 175 -22.62 -13.75 5.32
C THR A 175 -23.37 -12.65 6.08
N LYS A 176 -24.56 -12.27 5.62
CA LYS A 176 -25.42 -11.26 6.25
C LYS A 176 -26.00 -11.71 7.61
N LYS A 177 -25.87 -13.00 7.97
CA LYS A 177 -26.31 -13.56 9.25
C LYS A 177 -25.29 -13.43 10.39
N THR A 178 -24.05 -13.07 10.08
CA THR A 178 -23.00 -12.86 11.07
C THR A 178 -22.48 -11.42 10.99
N ILE A 179 -21.95 -10.91 12.10
CA ILE A 179 -21.25 -9.62 12.14
C ILE A 179 -19.73 -9.78 12.07
N VAL A 180 -19.23 -11.02 12.22
CA VAL A 180 -17.79 -11.31 12.30
C VAL A 180 -17.22 -11.40 10.90
N ALA A 181 -16.38 -10.44 10.52
CA ALA A 181 -15.81 -10.35 9.16
C ALA A 181 -15.05 -11.62 8.74
N GLN A 182 -14.33 -12.25 9.66
CA GLN A 182 -13.66 -13.52 9.42
C GLN A 182 -14.64 -14.62 8.98
N GLU A 183 -15.75 -14.79 9.70
CA GLU A 183 -16.77 -15.79 9.34
C GLU A 183 -17.41 -15.49 7.97
N LYS A 184 -17.65 -14.21 7.67
CA LYS A 184 -18.14 -13.77 6.35
C LYS A 184 -17.20 -14.21 5.24
N ILE A 185 -15.90 -13.94 5.41
CA ILE A 185 -14.87 -14.31 4.44
C ILE A 185 -14.80 -15.83 4.29
N ALA A 186 -14.91 -16.60 5.38
CA ALA A 186 -14.85 -18.06 5.34
C ALA A 186 -15.93 -18.67 4.44
N LEU A 187 -17.12 -18.07 4.39
CA LEU A 187 -18.26 -18.55 3.60
C LEU A 187 -18.10 -18.35 2.09
N VAL A 188 -17.27 -17.39 1.66
CA VAL A 188 -17.23 -16.93 0.26
C VAL A 188 -15.84 -17.03 -0.38
N LYS A 189 -14.77 -17.22 0.40
CA LYS A 189 -13.38 -17.24 -0.11
C LYS A 189 -13.20 -18.19 -1.29
N ASP A 190 -13.85 -19.36 -1.26
CA ASP A 190 -13.69 -20.39 -2.28
C ASP A 190 -14.50 -20.13 -3.57
N LEU A 191 -15.34 -19.08 -3.56
CA LEU A 191 -16.19 -18.69 -4.68
C LEU A 191 -15.68 -17.45 -5.44
N LEU A 192 -14.47 -16.98 -5.16
CA LEU A 192 -13.89 -15.85 -5.90
C LEU A 192 -13.63 -16.20 -7.37
N PRO A 193 -13.93 -15.27 -8.30
CA PRO A 193 -13.68 -15.46 -9.72
C PRO A 193 -12.17 -15.41 -10.03
N PRO A 194 -11.70 -16.03 -11.14
CA PRO A 194 -10.28 -16.08 -11.49
C PRO A 194 -9.60 -14.71 -11.59
N ILE A 195 -10.32 -13.67 -12.02
CA ILE A 195 -9.80 -12.29 -12.12
C ILE A 195 -9.35 -11.70 -10.77
N LEU A 196 -9.87 -12.25 -9.66
CA LEU A 196 -9.50 -11.87 -8.29
C LEU A 196 -8.53 -12.86 -7.64
N ARG A 197 -7.99 -13.83 -8.41
CA ARG A 197 -7.05 -14.85 -7.96
C ARG A 197 -5.75 -14.84 -8.79
N PRO A 198 -4.88 -13.84 -8.60
CA PRO A 198 -3.62 -13.76 -9.35
C PRO A 198 -2.77 -14.98 -9.01
N ASP A 199 -2.25 -15.65 -10.03
CA ASP A 199 -1.46 -16.90 -9.91
C ASP A 199 -2.17 -18.00 -9.09
N GLY A 200 -3.50 -18.01 -9.07
CA GLY A 200 -4.30 -18.94 -8.28
C GLY A 200 -4.32 -18.66 -6.77
N MET A 201 -3.66 -17.61 -6.30
CA MET A 201 -3.68 -17.20 -4.89
C MET A 201 -5.04 -16.60 -4.52
N ASN A 202 -5.54 -16.94 -3.32
CA ASN A 202 -6.84 -16.48 -2.84
C ASN A 202 -6.67 -15.34 -1.82
N PRO A 203 -6.94 -14.07 -2.20
CA PRO A 203 -6.71 -12.94 -1.30
C PRO A 203 -7.65 -12.94 -0.09
N LEU A 204 -8.89 -13.42 -0.26
CA LEU A 204 -9.83 -13.56 0.84
C LEU A 204 -9.37 -14.61 1.86
N SER A 205 -8.81 -15.74 1.41
CA SER A 205 -8.20 -16.71 2.33
C SER A 205 -7.05 -16.10 3.14
N LEU A 206 -6.21 -15.26 2.52
CA LEU A 206 -5.13 -14.58 3.22
C LEU A 206 -5.68 -13.63 4.30
N LEU A 207 -6.68 -12.80 3.96
CA LEU A 207 -7.35 -11.93 4.94
C LEU A 207 -7.97 -12.72 6.08
N HIS A 208 -8.64 -13.83 5.79
CA HIS A 208 -9.21 -14.71 6.81
C HIS A 208 -8.14 -15.17 7.80
N THR A 209 -7.05 -15.75 7.31
CA THR A 209 -5.95 -16.24 8.15
C THR A 209 -5.36 -15.11 8.99
N THR A 210 -5.04 -13.96 8.38
CA THR A 210 -4.41 -12.84 9.10
C THR A 210 -5.33 -12.24 10.18
N LEU A 211 -6.65 -12.19 9.95
CA LEU A 211 -7.61 -11.70 10.93
C LEU A 211 -7.87 -12.70 12.08
N SER A 212 -7.77 -14.00 11.79
CA SER A 212 -8.02 -15.10 12.75
C SER A 212 -6.96 -15.19 13.84
N GLU A 213 -5.70 -14.99 13.48
CA GLU A 213 -4.56 -15.13 14.40
C GLU A 213 -4.55 -14.07 15.51
N GLY A 214 -5.28 -12.96 15.34
CA GLY A 214 -5.34 -11.87 16.32
C GLY A 214 -4.00 -11.17 16.57
N LEU A 215 -3.96 -10.36 17.64
CA LEU A 215 -2.79 -9.57 18.07
C LEU A 215 -2.08 -10.15 19.31
N HIS A 216 -2.64 -11.20 19.92
CA HIS A 216 -2.18 -11.66 21.23
C HIS A 216 -0.76 -12.23 21.17
N GLY A 217 0.14 -11.67 21.98
CA GLY A 217 1.52 -12.14 22.11
C GLY A 217 2.42 -11.85 20.91
N GLN A 218 1.98 -11.02 19.97
CA GLN A 218 2.78 -10.63 18.81
C GLN A 218 3.59 -9.36 19.08
N SER A 219 4.81 -9.29 18.54
CA SER A 219 5.59 -8.06 18.57
C SER A 219 4.96 -7.01 17.66
N ASP A 220 5.30 -5.74 17.90
CA ASP A 220 4.82 -4.65 17.05
C ASP A 220 5.30 -4.81 15.59
N GLU A 221 6.52 -5.30 15.38
CA GLU A 221 7.05 -5.65 14.06
C GLU A 221 6.24 -6.75 13.36
N GLN A 222 5.86 -7.81 14.08
CA GLN A 222 5.00 -8.86 13.52
C GLN A 222 3.63 -8.29 13.12
N CYS A 223 3.06 -7.41 13.97
CA CYS A 223 1.81 -6.73 13.67
C CYS A 223 1.94 -5.79 12.47
N LEU A 224 3.10 -5.14 12.28
CA LEU A 224 3.39 -4.27 11.15
C LEU A 224 3.38 -5.05 9.82
N ASN A 225 4.05 -6.21 9.79
CA ASN A 225 4.05 -7.08 8.62
C ASN A 225 2.62 -7.55 8.27
N LYS A 226 1.84 -7.96 9.28
CA LYS A 226 0.43 -8.32 9.08
C LYS A 226 -0.42 -7.15 8.57
N ALA A 227 -0.22 -5.96 9.14
CA ALA A 227 -0.92 -4.75 8.73
C ALA A 227 -0.66 -4.44 7.25
N GLU A 228 0.60 -4.51 6.82
CA GLU A 228 1.01 -4.33 5.43
C GLU A 228 0.32 -5.36 4.50
N HIS A 229 0.30 -6.64 4.89
CA HIS A 229 -0.38 -7.68 4.10
C HIS A 229 -1.89 -7.42 3.97
N ILE A 230 -2.57 -7.07 5.07
CA ILE A 230 -4.01 -6.73 5.02
C ILE A 230 -4.24 -5.55 4.07
N ARG A 231 -3.42 -4.49 4.18
CA ARG A 231 -3.53 -3.32 3.31
C ARG A 231 -3.35 -3.71 1.84
N ASN A 232 -2.30 -4.44 1.51
CA ASN A 232 -1.97 -4.80 0.12
C ASN A 232 -3.09 -5.64 -0.51
N VAL A 233 -3.64 -6.60 0.24
CA VAL A 233 -4.80 -7.38 -0.23
C VAL A 233 -6.04 -6.51 -0.43
N LEU A 234 -6.33 -5.62 0.53
CA LEU A 234 -7.48 -4.72 0.43
C LEU A 234 -7.38 -3.82 -0.81
N VAL A 235 -6.22 -3.19 -1.01
CA VAL A 235 -5.94 -2.33 -2.17
C VAL A 235 -6.10 -3.11 -3.47
N PHE A 236 -5.52 -4.32 -3.54
CA PHE A 236 -5.65 -5.19 -4.71
C PHE A 236 -7.11 -5.51 -5.03
N LEU A 237 -7.88 -6.04 -4.06
CA LEU A 237 -9.27 -6.42 -4.28
C LEU A 237 -10.12 -5.24 -4.74
N VAL A 238 -9.97 -4.10 -4.08
CA VAL A 238 -10.69 -2.86 -4.41
C VAL A 238 -10.38 -2.41 -5.84
N ASN A 239 -9.09 -2.32 -6.19
CA ASN A 239 -8.68 -1.85 -7.51
C ASN A 239 -9.12 -2.81 -8.62
N GLN A 240 -9.00 -4.12 -8.41
CA GLN A 240 -9.42 -5.12 -9.39
C GLN A 240 -10.94 -5.09 -9.62
N VAL A 241 -11.73 -4.97 -8.56
CA VAL A 241 -13.19 -4.86 -8.69
C VAL A 241 -13.56 -3.61 -9.48
N MET A 242 -12.95 -2.47 -9.15
CA MET A 242 -13.20 -1.22 -9.88
C MET A 242 -12.81 -1.31 -11.35
N GLN A 243 -11.60 -1.82 -11.64
CA GLN A 243 -11.10 -1.94 -13.00
C GLN A 243 -11.95 -2.89 -13.84
N ALA A 244 -12.39 -4.01 -13.26
CA ALA A 244 -13.27 -4.96 -13.95
C ALA A 244 -14.62 -4.32 -14.31
N LYS A 245 -15.24 -3.59 -13.38
CA LYS A 245 -16.50 -2.87 -13.64
C LYS A 245 -16.35 -1.76 -14.66
N GLU A 246 -15.31 -0.95 -14.56
CA GLU A 246 -15.05 0.14 -15.49
C GLU A 246 -14.79 -0.38 -16.91
N SER A 247 -14.02 -1.47 -17.04
CA SER A 247 -13.75 -2.12 -18.32
C SER A 247 -15.04 -2.65 -18.95
N ALA A 248 -15.88 -3.35 -18.18
CA ALA A 248 -17.16 -3.88 -18.66
C ALA A 248 -18.12 -2.77 -19.09
N ASN A 249 -18.22 -1.69 -18.31
CA ASN A 249 -19.07 -0.54 -18.62
C ASN A 249 -18.60 0.19 -19.88
N THR A 250 -17.30 0.44 -20.00
CA THR A 250 -16.71 1.15 -21.16
C THR A 250 -16.87 0.34 -22.44
N PHE A 251 -16.65 -0.97 -22.38
CA PHE A 251 -16.87 -1.87 -23.50
C PHE A 251 -18.34 -1.90 -23.93
N THR A 252 -19.27 -2.06 -22.98
CA THR A 252 -20.71 -2.08 -23.24
C THR A 252 -21.20 -0.76 -23.86
N ALA A 253 -20.73 0.38 -23.34
CA ALA A 253 -21.06 1.69 -23.88
C ALA A 253 -20.54 1.87 -25.32
N SER A 254 -19.33 1.39 -25.60
CA SER A 254 -18.74 1.44 -26.95
C SER A 254 -19.51 0.56 -27.93
N MET A 255 -19.89 -0.66 -27.51
CA MET A 255 -20.70 -1.58 -28.32
C MET A 255 -22.09 -1.03 -28.62
N ARG A 256 -22.78 -0.43 -27.63
CA ARG A 256 -24.08 0.22 -27.85
C ARG A 256 -23.99 1.33 -28.90
N LYS A 257 -22.98 2.21 -28.79
CA LYS A 257 -22.74 3.27 -29.79
C LYS A 257 -22.51 2.74 -31.20
N LEU A 258 -21.82 1.60 -31.35
CA LEU A 258 -21.60 0.97 -32.65
C LEU A 258 -22.90 0.37 -33.21
N LEU A 259 -23.70 -0.29 -32.38
CA LEU A 259 -25.00 -0.84 -32.77
C LEU A 259 -25.98 0.26 -33.19
N ASP A 260 -26.05 1.36 -32.44
CA ASP A 260 -26.91 2.52 -32.73
C ASP A 260 -26.51 3.24 -34.02
N ARG A 261 -25.21 3.28 -34.35
CA ARG A 261 -24.74 3.81 -35.64
C ARG A 261 -25.12 2.91 -36.81
N LYS A 262 -25.11 1.59 -36.62
CA LYS A 262 -25.46 0.61 -37.66
C LYS A 262 -26.97 0.58 -37.94
N SER A 263 -27.81 0.77 -36.92
CA SER A 263 -29.26 0.91 -37.13
C SER A 263 -29.62 2.20 -37.87
N ASN A 264 -28.95 3.32 -37.56
CA ASN A 264 -29.16 4.60 -38.22
C ASN A 264 -28.54 4.72 -39.63
N SER A 265 -27.60 3.85 -40.01
CA SER A 265 -27.07 3.82 -41.40
C SER A 265 -27.89 2.94 -42.34
N ASN A 266 -28.81 2.13 -41.81
CA ASN A 266 -29.67 1.22 -42.55
C ASN A 266 -31.13 1.71 -42.62
N SER A 267 -31.40 2.94 -42.19
CA SER A 267 -32.67 3.67 -42.32
C SER A 267 -32.48 4.85 -43.26
#